data_AF-A0A0D2QR94-F1
#
_entry.id   AF-A0A0D2QR94-F1
#
_cell.length_a   1.000
_cell.length_b   1.000
_cell.length_c   1.000
_cell.angle_alpha   90.00
_cell.angle_beta   90.00
_cell.angle_gamma   90.00
#
_symmetry.space_group_name_H-M   'P 1'
#
loop_
_entity.id
_entity.type
_entity.pdbx_description
1 polymer ?
#
loop_
_entity_poly.entity_id
_entity_poly.type
_entity_poly.pdbx_seq_one_letter_code
_entity_poly.pdbx_strand_id
1 'polypeptide(L)'
;MKMTPLALTLPAPQTVMVSSSPIYLLPTSSLQNRTSFRAFCSSVSPETIHSEGSKAEYKPGILDHFFLNSFRDKLVKEVGWDSEKPGYGGLIELAKALMMNSRSNSHTKDAAVRILKSLFPPLLLELYKILIAPIDGGRVAAMMIARVTVLTCQWLMGTCKVNSVDLPDGTSCNSGVFVERCKYLEESKCVGICINTCKLPTQVSNYYIYMHEIFQRTCNLSGLLP
;
A
#
# COMPACT_ATOMS: atom_id res chain seq x y z
N MET A 1 80.15 33.35 -19.73
CA MET A 1 79.95 33.71 -18.32
C MET A 1 78.58 33.20 -17.89
N LYS A 2 78.56 32.45 -16.78
CA LYS A 2 77.38 31.87 -16.11
C LYS A 2 76.37 32.96 -15.71
N MET A 3 75.08 32.64 -15.76
CA MET A 3 74.23 32.57 -14.56
C MET A 3 72.97 31.72 -14.83
N THR A 4 72.62 30.99 -13.77
CA THR A 4 71.86 29.75 -13.64
C THR A 4 70.35 29.98 -13.43
N PRO A 5 69.47 29.02 -13.80
CA PRO A 5 68.07 29.02 -13.39
C PRO A 5 67.87 28.24 -12.08
N LEU A 6 67.01 28.74 -11.19
CA LEU A 6 66.59 28.02 -9.97
C LEU A 6 65.30 27.24 -10.26
N ALA A 7 65.45 25.92 -10.34
CA ALA A 7 64.38 24.94 -10.27
C ALA A 7 64.12 24.58 -8.80
N LEU A 8 62.86 24.34 -8.45
CA LEU A 8 62.47 23.66 -7.21
C LEU A 8 61.79 22.34 -7.59
N THR A 9 62.35 21.27 -7.04
CA THR A 9 62.13 19.85 -7.35
C THR A 9 61.08 19.19 -6.45
N LEU A 10 60.30 18.28 -7.04
CA LEU A 10 59.43 17.21 -6.50
C LEU A 10 60.15 16.27 -5.48
N PRO A 11 59.44 15.49 -4.62
CA PRO A 11 58.83 14.19 -5.03
C PRO A 11 57.57 13.69 -4.25
N ALA A 12 56.88 12.71 -4.85
CA ALA A 12 56.01 11.69 -4.22
C ALA A 12 56.75 10.34 -4.20
N PRO A 13 56.19 9.15 -3.85
CA PRO A 13 55.05 8.71 -3.00
C PRO A 13 55.51 7.68 -1.92
N GLN A 14 54.65 7.07 -1.06
CA GLN A 14 54.67 5.63 -0.66
C GLN A 14 53.36 5.14 0.02
N THR A 15 52.94 3.93 -0.40
CA THR A 15 51.86 3.02 0.04
C THR A 15 52.19 2.29 1.36
N VAL A 16 51.21 1.76 2.13
CA VAL A 16 51.18 0.38 2.73
C VAL A 16 49.81 0.10 3.41
N MET A 17 49.29 -1.13 3.21
CA MET A 17 48.07 -1.75 3.78
C MET A 17 48.24 -2.30 5.21
N VAL A 18 47.13 -2.63 5.91
CA VAL A 18 46.79 -3.96 6.49
C VAL A 18 45.96 -3.89 7.80
N SER A 19 44.78 -4.54 7.75
CA SER A 19 44.10 -5.43 8.73
C SER A 19 44.02 -5.08 10.24
N SER A 20 42.81 -5.20 10.81
CA SER A 20 42.35 -6.34 11.65
C SER A 20 41.20 -5.94 12.59
N SER A 21 40.10 -6.71 12.62
CA SER A 21 39.13 -6.70 13.71
C SER A 21 39.70 -7.40 14.97
N PRO A 22 39.16 -7.11 16.17
CA PRO A 22 38.54 -8.19 16.94
C PRO A 22 37.26 -7.81 17.71
N ILE A 23 36.44 -8.86 17.89
CA ILE A 23 35.32 -9.05 18.83
C ILE A 23 35.77 -8.88 20.29
N TYR A 24 34.91 -8.36 21.17
CA TYR A 24 34.67 -8.67 22.63
C TYR A 24 33.77 -7.52 23.18
N LEU A 25 32.83 -7.60 24.12
CA LEU A 25 32.21 -8.62 24.99
C LEU A 25 30.94 -7.98 25.59
N LEU A 26 29.99 -8.83 25.97
CA LEU A 26 28.77 -8.55 26.74
C LEU A 26 29.08 -7.96 28.15
N PRO A 27 28.12 -7.28 28.79
CA PRO A 27 27.77 -7.75 30.13
C PRO A 27 26.27 -7.87 30.40
N THR A 28 25.91 -9.00 31.01
CA THR A 28 24.66 -9.31 31.70
C THR A 28 24.81 -9.12 33.22
N SER A 29 23.65 -9.04 33.90
CA SER A 29 23.39 -9.12 35.35
C SER A 29 23.33 -7.76 36.08
N SER A 30 22.41 -7.47 37.01
CA SER A 30 21.26 -8.21 37.57
C SER A 30 20.36 -7.26 38.37
N LEU A 31 19.06 -7.58 38.41
CA LEU A 31 18.08 -7.38 39.50
C LEU A 31 18.23 -6.17 40.45
N GLN A 32 17.24 -5.27 40.42
CA GLN A 32 16.58 -4.89 41.67
C GLN A 32 15.08 -4.64 41.50
N ASN A 33 14.38 -5.07 42.54
CA ASN A 33 12.98 -5.39 42.72
C ASN A 33 12.14 -4.14 43.06
N ARG A 34 10.79 -4.30 43.04
CA ARG A 34 9.72 -3.40 43.56
C ARG A 34 9.37 -2.17 42.69
N THR A 35 8.11 -1.79 42.42
CA THR A 35 6.80 -2.07 43.05
C THR A 35 5.67 -1.82 42.03
N SER A 36 4.57 -2.56 42.15
CA SER A 36 3.28 -2.32 41.50
C SER A 36 2.74 -0.91 41.76
N PHE A 37 2.40 -0.15 40.71
CA PHE A 37 1.38 0.90 40.77
C PHE A 37 0.48 0.87 39.53
N ARG A 38 -0.82 0.75 39.81
CA ARG A 38 -1.95 0.77 38.88
C ARG A 38 -1.90 2.01 37.99
N ALA A 39 -1.91 1.83 36.67
CA ALA A 39 -2.31 2.89 35.75
C ALA A 39 -3.83 2.81 35.55
N PHE A 40 -4.49 3.90 35.91
CA PHE A 40 -5.93 4.14 35.89
C PHE A 40 -6.52 3.93 34.48
N CYS A 41 -7.54 3.09 34.35
CA CYS A 41 -8.46 3.14 33.23
C CYS A 41 -9.40 4.34 33.44
N SER A 42 -9.18 5.44 32.73
CA SER A 42 -10.14 6.53 32.67
C SER A 42 -11.25 6.16 31.69
N SER A 43 -12.42 5.80 32.23
CA SER A 43 -13.67 5.66 31.49
C SER A 43 -14.18 7.04 31.09
N VAL A 44 -13.87 7.48 29.87
CA VAL A 44 -14.53 8.62 29.25
C VAL A 44 -15.80 8.11 28.59
N SER A 45 -16.94 8.52 29.14
CA SER A 45 -18.27 8.25 28.56
C SER A 45 -18.41 9.07 27.27
N PRO A 46 -18.68 8.46 26.11
CA PRO A 46 -18.98 9.24 24.91
C PRO A 46 -20.43 9.70 24.96
N GLU A 47 -20.61 11.01 24.95
CA GLU A 47 -21.87 11.70 24.74
C GLU A 47 -22.44 11.32 23.36
N THR A 48 -23.64 10.76 23.35
CA THR A 48 -24.30 10.23 22.16
C THR A 48 -24.90 11.38 21.34
N ILE A 49 -24.13 11.91 20.38
CA ILE A 49 -24.73 12.66 19.27
C ILE A 49 -25.23 11.62 18.26
N HIS A 50 -26.51 11.27 18.37
CA HIS A 50 -27.25 10.57 17.33
C HIS A 50 -27.35 11.48 16.10
N SER A 51 -26.39 11.35 15.18
CA SER A 51 -26.60 11.72 13.79
C SER A 51 -26.97 10.44 13.05
N GLU A 52 -28.26 10.13 13.04
CA GLU A 52 -28.83 9.15 12.12
C GLU A 52 -28.83 9.72 10.69
N GLY A 53 -27.64 9.79 10.09
CA GLY A 53 -27.53 9.81 8.65
C GLY A 53 -27.77 8.38 8.18
N SER A 54 -28.90 8.12 7.53
CA SER A 54 -29.18 6.83 6.89
C SER A 54 -28.03 6.50 5.94
N LYS A 55 -27.14 5.62 6.41
CA LYS A 55 -25.86 5.34 5.80
C LYS A 55 -26.10 4.54 4.52
N ALA A 56 -25.71 5.10 3.39
CA ALA A 56 -25.89 4.45 2.10
C ALA A 56 -24.97 3.22 1.99
N GLU A 57 -25.52 2.05 2.26
CA GLU A 57 -24.89 0.77 1.96
C GLU A 57 -24.89 0.55 0.43
N TYR A 58 -23.72 0.21 -0.11
CA TYR A 58 -23.57 -0.09 -1.53
C TYR A 58 -24.40 -1.31 -1.92
N LYS A 59 -25.25 -1.17 -2.94
CA LYS A 59 -26.07 -2.26 -3.47
C LYS A 59 -25.31 -3.01 -4.56
N PRO A 60 -25.11 -4.34 -4.44
CA PRO A 60 -24.36 -5.11 -5.42
C PRO A 60 -25.00 -5.06 -6.81
N GLY A 61 -24.20 -4.76 -7.83
CA GLY A 61 -24.54 -4.88 -9.25
C GLY A 61 -24.26 -6.27 -9.81
N ILE A 62 -24.72 -6.52 -11.04
CA ILE A 62 -24.56 -7.82 -11.72
C ILE A 62 -23.09 -8.16 -11.96
N LEU A 63 -22.26 -7.16 -12.30
CA LEU A 63 -20.84 -7.34 -12.55
C LEU A 63 -20.02 -7.61 -11.27
N ASP A 64 -20.55 -7.25 -10.10
CA ASP A 64 -19.84 -7.45 -8.85
C ASP A 64 -19.62 -8.91 -8.54
N HIS A 65 -20.60 -9.75 -8.87
CA HIS A 65 -20.46 -11.20 -8.72
C HIS A 65 -19.33 -11.75 -9.61
N PHE A 66 -19.19 -11.22 -10.83
CA PHE A 66 -18.10 -11.57 -11.72
C PHE A 66 -16.74 -11.14 -11.16
N PHE A 67 -16.61 -9.90 -10.69
CA PHE A 67 -15.35 -9.40 -10.11
C PHE A 67 -14.98 -10.12 -8.80
N LEU A 68 -15.97 -10.38 -7.94
CA LEU A 68 -15.79 -11.10 -6.70
C LEU A 68 -15.25 -12.51 -6.96
N ASN A 69 -15.91 -13.26 -7.84
CA ASN A 69 -15.50 -14.63 -8.14
C ASN A 69 -14.15 -14.66 -8.84
N SER A 70 -13.91 -13.75 -9.80
CA SER A 70 -12.61 -13.64 -10.47
C SER A 70 -11.49 -13.35 -9.46
N PHE A 71 -11.71 -12.46 -8.49
CA PHE A 71 -10.71 -12.15 -7.48
C PHE A 71 -10.48 -13.31 -6.51
N ARG A 72 -11.57 -13.96 -6.08
CA ARG A 72 -11.51 -15.16 -5.25
C ARG A 72 -10.71 -16.26 -5.93
N ASP A 73 -10.96 -16.55 -7.20
CA ASP A 73 -10.25 -17.59 -7.95
C ASP A 73 -8.74 -17.35 -7.99
N LYS A 74 -8.31 -16.09 -8.09
CA LYS A 74 -6.87 -15.75 -8.04
C LYS A 74 -6.29 -15.90 -6.64
N LEU A 75 -7.04 -15.53 -5.61
CA LEU A 75 -6.64 -15.76 -4.21
C LEU A 75 -6.51 -17.25 -3.90
N VAL A 76 -7.46 -18.08 -4.32
CA VAL A 76 -7.41 -19.54 -4.16
C VAL A 76 -6.16 -20.11 -4.81
N LYS A 77 -5.82 -19.67 -6.02
CA LYS A 77 -4.60 -20.11 -6.73
C LYS A 77 -3.32 -19.72 -5.99
N GLU A 78 -3.28 -18.53 -5.39
CA GLU A 78 -2.10 -18.05 -4.66
C GLU A 78 -1.97 -18.71 -3.27
N VAL A 79 -3.09 -18.92 -2.58
CA VAL A 79 -3.13 -19.51 -1.23
C VAL A 79 -3.05 -21.04 -1.26
N GLY A 80 -3.55 -21.68 -2.32
CA GLY A 80 -3.60 -23.14 -2.47
C GLY A 80 -4.77 -23.83 -1.76
N TRP A 81 -5.74 -23.06 -1.28
CA TRP A 81 -6.92 -23.54 -0.56
C TRP A 81 -8.10 -22.59 -0.82
N ASP A 82 -9.33 -23.11 -0.76
CA ASP A 82 -10.56 -22.31 -0.87
C ASP A 82 -11.42 -22.40 0.40
N SER A 83 -12.02 -21.29 0.80
CA SER A 83 -12.93 -21.22 1.95
C SER A 83 -14.28 -21.86 1.65
N GLU A 84 -14.87 -22.53 2.63
CA GLU A 84 -16.24 -23.07 2.50
C GLU A 84 -17.30 -21.95 2.46
N LYS A 85 -16.96 -20.74 2.93
CA LYS A 85 -17.90 -19.61 2.94
C LYS A 85 -18.06 -19.04 1.54
N PRO A 86 -19.31 -18.88 1.06
CA PRO A 86 -19.55 -18.26 -0.24
C PRO A 86 -19.31 -16.75 -0.19
N GLY A 87 -19.17 -16.16 -1.38
CA GLY A 87 -19.15 -14.72 -1.57
C GLY A 87 -18.03 -14.00 -0.82
N TYR A 88 -18.36 -12.80 -0.32
CA TYR A 88 -17.40 -11.88 0.28
C TYR A 88 -16.77 -12.42 1.57
N GLY A 89 -17.53 -13.17 2.36
CA GLY A 89 -17.04 -13.74 3.62
C GLY A 89 -15.85 -14.68 3.40
N GLY A 90 -15.95 -15.59 2.42
CA GLY A 90 -14.83 -16.48 2.11
C GLY A 90 -13.67 -15.79 1.40
N LEU A 91 -13.93 -14.72 0.64
CA LEU A 91 -12.86 -13.86 0.11
C LEU A 91 -12.01 -13.27 1.24
N ILE A 92 -12.65 -12.80 2.31
CA ILE A 92 -11.96 -12.26 3.49
C ILE A 92 -11.18 -13.33 4.24
N GLU A 93 -11.67 -14.58 4.30
CA GLU A 93 -10.91 -15.70 4.86
C GLU A 93 -9.67 -16.03 4.04
N LEU A 94 -9.76 -15.99 2.71
CA LEU A 94 -8.61 -16.17 1.84
C LEU A 94 -7.57 -15.06 2.00
N ALA A 95 -8.01 -13.81 2.12
CA ALA A 95 -7.13 -12.68 2.41
C ALA A 95 -6.39 -12.82 3.76
N LYS A 96 -7.11 -13.28 4.80
CA LYS A 96 -6.53 -13.63 6.11
C LYS A 96 -5.50 -14.74 5.96
N ALA A 97 -5.86 -15.83 5.28
CA ALA A 97 -4.97 -16.96 5.03
C ALA A 97 -3.71 -16.55 4.26
N LEU A 98 -3.83 -15.69 3.24
CA LEU A 98 -2.69 -15.18 2.48
C LEU A 98 -1.66 -14.51 3.40
N MET A 99 -2.12 -13.68 4.35
CA MET A 99 -1.22 -13.01 5.29
C MET A 99 -0.68 -13.97 6.36
N MET A 100 -1.50 -14.89 6.87
CA MET A 100 -1.09 -15.85 7.90
C MET A 100 -0.10 -16.90 7.37
N ASN A 101 -0.23 -17.29 6.10
CA ASN A 101 0.63 -18.28 5.45
C ASN A 101 1.95 -17.66 4.94
N SER A 102 2.03 -16.34 4.90
CA SER A 102 3.21 -15.63 4.43
C SER A 102 4.27 -15.50 5.52
N ARG A 103 5.54 -15.68 5.15
CA ARG A 103 6.68 -15.57 6.09
C ARG A 103 6.91 -14.14 6.59
N SER A 104 6.52 -13.14 5.81
CA SER A 104 6.66 -11.72 6.15
C SER A 104 5.66 -10.86 5.37
N ASN A 105 5.48 -9.62 5.82
CA ASN A 105 4.65 -8.64 5.12
C ASN A 105 5.12 -8.37 3.67
N SER A 106 6.43 -8.46 3.40
CA SER A 106 6.94 -8.31 2.03
C SER A 106 6.44 -9.43 1.12
N HIS A 107 6.50 -10.68 1.59
CA HIS A 107 5.97 -11.81 0.83
C HIS A 107 4.47 -11.70 0.58
N THR A 108 3.71 -11.27 1.60
CA THR A 108 2.26 -11.00 1.46
C THR A 108 2.00 -9.95 0.37
N LYS A 109 2.78 -8.86 0.38
CA LYS A 109 2.65 -7.79 -0.61
C LYS A 109 2.97 -8.29 -2.02
N ASP A 110 4.06 -9.04 -2.18
CA ASP A 110 4.45 -9.58 -3.49
C ASP A 110 3.40 -10.55 -4.03
N ALA A 111 2.83 -11.39 -3.17
CA ALA A 111 1.72 -12.28 -3.52
C ALA A 111 0.48 -11.48 -3.94
N ALA A 112 0.10 -10.46 -3.18
CA ALA A 112 -1.03 -9.59 -3.52
C ALA A 112 -0.80 -8.81 -4.84
N VAL A 113 0.45 -8.40 -5.13
CA VAL A 113 0.81 -7.79 -6.42
C VAL A 113 0.64 -8.78 -7.57
N ARG A 114 1.05 -10.04 -7.40
CA ARG A 114 0.85 -11.10 -8.42
C ARG A 114 -0.63 -11.35 -8.66
N ILE A 115 -1.41 -11.51 -7.59
CA ILE A 115 -2.87 -11.68 -7.66
C ILE A 115 -3.49 -10.53 -8.45
N LEU A 116 -3.22 -9.28 -8.06
CA LEU A 116 -3.80 -8.10 -8.70
C LEU A 116 -3.45 -8.00 -10.18
N LYS A 117 -2.18 -8.24 -10.56
CA LYS A 117 -1.77 -8.29 -11.96
C LYS A 117 -2.49 -9.40 -12.74
N SER A 118 -2.71 -10.55 -12.11
CA SER A 118 -3.34 -11.71 -12.75
C SER A 118 -4.85 -11.54 -13.01
N LEU A 119 -5.49 -10.52 -12.45
CA LEU A 119 -6.89 -10.18 -12.72
C LEU A 119 -7.07 -9.55 -14.10
N PHE A 120 -6.03 -8.95 -14.64
CA PHE A 120 -6.07 -8.32 -15.94
C PHE A 120 -5.66 -9.32 -17.03
N PRO A 121 -6.30 -9.26 -18.21
CA PRO A 121 -5.82 -9.99 -19.38
C PRO A 121 -4.33 -9.70 -19.66
N PRO A 122 -3.58 -10.67 -20.23
CA PRO A 122 -2.21 -10.43 -20.67
C PRO A 122 -2.13 -9.17 -21.53
N LEU A 123 -1.02 -8.43 -21.44
CA LEU A 123 -0.73 -7.21 -22.19
C LEU A 123 -1.60 -5.97 -21.87
N LEU A 124 -2.78 -6.10 -21.25
CA LEU A 124 -3.65 -4.94 -20.98
C LEU A 124 -2.93 -3.87 -20.16
N LEU A 125 -2.23 -4.29 -19.10
CA LEU A 125 -1.46 -3.37 -18.25
C LEU A 125 -0.29 -2.74 -19.02
N GLU A 126 0.36 -3.48 -19.91
CA GLU A 126 1.47 -3.01 -20.75
C GLU A 126 0.99 -2.00 -21.79
N LEU A 127 -0.09 -2.32 -22.49
CA LEU A 127 -0.70 -1.44 -23.48
C LEU A 127 -1.20 -0.15 -22.84
N TYR A 128 -1.80 -0.22 -21.64
CA TYR A 128 -2.22 0.96 -20.89
C TYR A 128 -1.04 1.92 -20.64
N LYS A 129 0.14 1.40 -20.28
CA LYS A 129 1.34 2.23 -20.06
C LYS A 129 1.88 2.86 -21.33
N ILE A 130 1.80 2.15 -22.45
CA ILE A 130 2.34 2.60 -23.72
C ILE A 130 1.39 3.63 -24.35
N LEU A 131 0.09 3.39 -24.27
CA LEU A 131 -0.91 4.17 -24.99
C LEU A 131 -1.55 5.27 -24.16
N ILE A 132 -1.93 4.99 -22.91
CA ILE A 132 -2.79 5.90 -22.12
C ILE A 132 -1.98 6.70 -21.09
N ALA A 133 -1.04 6.06 -20.40
CA ALA A 133 -0.22 6.72 -19.38
C ALA A 133 0.59 7.95 -19.87
N PRO A 134 1.10 8.00 -21.12
CA PRO A 134 1.85 9.17 -21.60
C PRO A 134 0.98 10.35 -22.03
N ILE A 135 -0.34 10.15 -22.19
CA ILE A 135 -1.25 11.19 -22.68
C ILE A 135 -1.43 12.26 -21.60
N ASP A 136 -1.28 13.53 -22.01
CA ASP A 136 -1.53 14.70 -21.15
C ASP A 136 -0.79 14.62 -19.81
N GLY A 137 0.49 14.21 -19.85
CA GLY A 137 1.33 14.06 -18.66
C GLY A 137 0.82 13.03 -17.64
N GLY A 138 -0.06 12.11 -18.05
CA GLY A 138 -0.69 11.12 -17.18
C GLY A 138 -2.03 11.55 -16.57
N ARG A 139 -2.51 12.77 -16.84
CA ARG A 139 -3.79 13.28 -16.30
C ARG A 139 -4.98 12.45 -16.79
N VAL A 140 -5.00 12.06 -18.07
CA VAL A 140 -6.06 11.22 -18.63
C VAL A 140 -6.07 9.83 -17.98
N ALA A 141 -4.89 9.22 -17.86
CA ALA A 141 -4.69 7.96 -17.14
C ALA A 141 -5.21 8.04 -15.69
N ALA A 142 -4.90 9.13 -15.01
CA ALA A 142 -5.34 9.40 -13.64
C ALA A 142 -6.86 9.40 -13.48
N MET A 143 -7.55 10.18 -14.31
CA MET A 143 -9.02 10.25 -14.29
C MET A 143 -9.64 8.91 -14.68
N MET A 144 -9.06 8.19 -15.65
CA MET A 144 -9.56 6.89 -16.08
C MET A 144 -9.51 5.87 -14.94
N ILE A 145 -8.37 5.74 -14.27
CA ILE A 145 -8.20 4.79 -13.16
C ILE A 145 -9.13 5.13 -11.99
N ALA A 146 -9.30 6.42 -11.68
CA ALA A 146 -10.23 6.85 -10.63
C ALA A 146 -11.67 6.39 -10.91
N ARG A 147 -12.14 6.63 -12.14
CA ARG A 147 -13.49 6.24 -12.58
C ARG A 147 -13.64 4.73 -12.64
N VAL A 148 -12.67 4.02 -13.22
CA VAL A 148 -12.69 2.54 -13.29
C VAL A 148 -12.72 1.97 -11.89
N THR A 149 -11.91 2.47 -10.96
CA THR A 149 -11.90 2.01 -9.55
C THR A 149 -13.26 2.19 -8.88
N VAL A 150 -13.91 3.35 -9.04
CA VAL A 150 -15.26 3.57 -8.51
C VAL A 150 -16.28 2.63 -9.16
N LEU A 151 -16.15 2.34 -10.45
CA LEU A 151 -17.08 1.44 -11.14
C LEU A 151 -16.88 -0.04 -10.77
N THR A 152 -15.63 -0.50 -10.59
CA THR A 152 -15.32 -1.93 -10.49
C THR A 152 -14.91 -2.39 -9.11
N CYS A 153 -14.67 -1.49 -8.15
CA CYS A 153 -14.15 -1.86 -6.82
C CYS A 153 -15.07 -1.47 -5.66
N GLN A 154 -16.28 -0.94 -5.92
CA GLN A 154 -17.23 -0.64 -4.85
C GLN A 154 -17.76 -1.90 -4.14
N TRP A 155 -17.91 -3.01 -4.85
CA TRP A 155 -18.24 -4.29 -4.20
C TRP A 155 -17.17 -4.74 -3.19
N LEU A 156 -15.91 -4.34 -3.44
CA LEU A 156 -14.74 -4.67 -2.62
C LEU A 156 -14.61 -3.71 -1.44
N MET A 157 -14.62 -2.41 -1.71
CA MET A 157 -14.31 -1.36 -0.75
C MET A 157 -15.54 -0.72 -0.11
N GLY A 158 -16.75 -0.90 -0.64
CA GLY A 158 -17.95 -0.13 -0.25
C GLY A 158 -18.12 1.12 -1.11
N THR A 159 -19.02 2.02 -0.69
CA THR A 159 -19.37 3.25 -1.43
C THR A 159 -18.13 4.11 -1.69
N CYS A 160 -17.84 4.37 -2.97
CA CYS A 160 -16.70 5.16 -3.42
C CYS A 160 -17.16 6.29 -4.36
N LYS A 161 -16.51 7.45 -4.30
CA LYS A 161 -16.78 8.60 -5.18
C LYS A 161 -15.47 9.15 -5.74
N VAL A 162 -15.53 9.65 -6.97
CA VAL A 162 -14.40 10.40 -7.54
C VAL A 162 -14.36 11.78 -6.86
N ASN A 163 -13.15 12.22 -6.48
CA ASN A 163 -12.92 13.57 -5.95
C ASN A 163 -11.81 14.29 -6.72
N SER A 164 -11.76 15.61 -6.56
CA SER A 164 -10.67 16.41 -7.12
C SER A 164 -9.42 16.29 -6.25
N VAL A 165 -8.26 16.30 -6.90
CA VAL A 165 -6.93 16.35 -6.29
C VAL A 165 -6.21 17.56 -6.87
N ASP A 166 -5.64 18.39 -5.99
CA ASP A 166 -4.84 19.54 -6.40
C ASP A 166 -3.45 19.08 -6.84
N LEU A 167 -2.99 19.58 -7.98
CA LEU A 167 -1.69 19.30 -8.55
C LEU A 167 -0.68 20.39 -8.12
N PRO A 168 0.63 20.08 -8.16
CA PRO A 168 1.68 21.05 -7.85
C PRO A 168 1.70 22.28 -8.78
N ASP A 169 1.11 22.17 -9.97
CA ASP A 169 0.97 23.26 -10.94
C ASP A 169 -0.18 24.25 -10.60
N GLY A 170 -0.90 24.03 -9.51
CA GLY A 170 -2.06 24.83 -9.08
C GLY A 170 -3.36 24.48 -9.79
N THR A 171 -3.37 23.51 -10.71
CA THR A 171 -4.58 22.97 -11.32
C THR A 171 -5.19 21.86 -10.46
N SER A 172 -6.45 21.53 -10.68
CA SER A 172 -7.10 20.39 -10.01
C SER A 172 -7.58 19.34 -11.02
N CYS A 173 -7.65 18.08 -10.58
CA CYS A 173 -7.99 16.95 -11.43
C CYS A 173 -8.88 15.96 -10.69
N ASN A 174 -9.95 15.51 -11.35
CA ASN A 174 -10.87 14.47 -10.86
C ASN A 174 -10.26 13.07 -10.97
N SER A 175 -9.08 12.91 -10.37
CA SER A 175 -8.36 11.65 -10.28
C SER A 175 -8.53 10.98 -8.93
N GLY A 176 -9.11 11.66 -7.93
CA GLY A 176 -9.32 11.16 -6.58
C GLY A 176 -10.31 10.00 -6.46
N VAL A 177 -10.14 9.14 -5.45
CA VAL A 177 -11.11 8.09 -5.08
C VAL A 177 -11.33 8.13 -3.56
N PHE A 178 -12.40 8.81 -3.16
CA PHE A 178 -12.84 8.85 -1.78
C PHE A 178 -13.67 7.61 -1.45
N VAL A 179 -13.24 6.85 -0.46
CA VAL A 179 -13.96 5.69 0.08
C VAL A 179 -14.66 6.13 1.37
N GLU A 180 -15.99 6.16 1.38
CA GLU A 180 -16.75 6.62 2.55
C GLU A 180 -16.54 5.69 3.76
N ARG A 181 -16.53 4.38 3.50
CA ARG A 181 -16.34 3.35 4.52
C ARG A 181 -15.80 2.07 3.89
N CYS A 182 -14.59 1.67 4.29
CA CYS A 182 -13.91 0.53 3.71
C CYS A 182 -14.47 -0.81 4.21
N LYS A 183 -15.36 -1.44 3.43
CA LYS A 183 -15.93 -2.76 3.72
C LYS A 183 -14.87 -3.83 3.98
N TYR A 184 -13.79 -3.82 3.20
CA TYR A 184 -12.69 -4.80 3.32
C TYR A 184 -11.96 -4.70 4.66
N LEU A 185 -11.72 -3.49 5.14
CA LEU A 185 -11.10 -3.27 6.45
C LEU A 185 -12.02 -3.75 7.58
N GLU A 186 -13.32 -3.47 7.47
CA GLU A 186 -14.31 -3.82 8.51
C GLU A 186 -14.51 -5.32 8.65
N GLU A 187 -14.60 -6.03 7.54
CA GLU A 187 -14.78 -7.48 7.55
C GLU A 187 -13.48 -8.22 7.88
N SER A 188 -12.33 -7.68 7.46
CA SER A 188 -11.02 -8.27 7.82
C SER A 188 -10.68 -8.07 9.30
N LYS A 189 -11.20 -7.02 9.94
CA LYS A 189 -10.95 -6.67 11.36
C LYS A 189 -9.46 -6.53 11.70
N CYS A 190 -8.62 -6.26 10.70
CA CYS A 190 -7.19 -6.14 10.85
C CYS A 190 -6.62 -5.13 9.85
N VAL A 191 -6.13 -4.00 10.35
CA VAL A 191 -5.48 -2.96 9.54
C VAL A 191 -4.29 -3.52 8.76
N GLY A 192 -3.53 -4.43 9.36
CA GLY A 192 -2.39 -5.09 8.73
C GLY A 192 -2.76 -5.87 7.46
N ILE A 193 -3.92 -6.55 7.46
CA ILE A 193 -4.42 -7.26 6.28
C ILE A 193 -4.76 -6.24 5.18
N CYS A 194 -5.54 -5.21 5.51
CA CYS A 194 -5.91 -4.16 4.55
C CYS A 194 -4.69 -3.48 3.92
N ILE A 195 -3.67 -3.17 4.72
CA ILE A 195 -2.45 -2.51 4.26
C ILE A 195 -1.65 -3.40 3.32
N ASN A 196 -1.39 -4.66 3.71
CA ASN A 196 -0.47 -5.54 2.99
C ASN A 196 -1.11 -6.29 1.82
N THR A 197 -2.44 -6.43 1.80
CA THR A 197 -3.15 -7.16 0.72
C THR A 197 -3.91 -6.25 -0.24
N CYS A 198 -4.20 -5.00 0.15
CA CYS A 198 -4.95 -4.06 -0.68
C CYS A 198 -4.17 -2.76 -0.93
N LYS A 199 -3.85 -1.97 0.11
CA LYS A 199 -3.29 -0.61 -0.04
C LYS A 199 -1.92 -0.60 -0.72
N LEU A 200 -0.93 -1.25 -0.11
CA LEU A 200 0.44 -1.24 -0.62
C LEU A 200 0.58 -1.97 -1.96
N PRO A 201 -0.05 -3.15 -2.16
CA PRO A 201 -0.04 -3.82 -3.45
C PRO A 201 -0.59 -2.94 -4.56
N THR A 202 -1.69 -2.21 -4.33
CA THR A 202 -2.27 -1.31 -5.33
C THR A 202 -1.34 -0.14 -5.65
N GLN A 203 -0.61 0.39 -4.66
CA GLN A 203 0.39 1.45 -4.89
C GLN A 203 1.59 0.98 -5.73
N VAL A 204 2.07 -0.24 -5.52
CA VAL A 204 3.26 -0.76 -6.23
C VAL A 204 2.93 -1.46 -7.55
N SER A 205 1.78 -2.14 -7.63
CA SER A 205 1.33 -2.86 -8.83
C SER A 205 0.70 -1.93 -9.86
N ASN A 206 0.09 -0.82 -9.44
CA ASN A 206 -0.13 0.34 -10.30
C ASN A 206 1.19 1.08 -10.49
N TYR A 207 2.15 0.36 -11.07
CA TYR A 207 3.17 0.84 -11.98
C TYR A 207 3.52 2.33 -11.82
N TYR A 208 4.45 2.60 -10.90
CA TYR A 208 5.28 3.81 -10.92
C TYR A 208 5.72 4.09 -12.37
N ILE A 209 5.48 5.29 -12.94
CA ILE A 209 6.30 6.47 -12.67
C ILE A 209 5.55 7.82 -12.71
N TYR A 210 4.29 7.94 -13.14
CA TYR A 210 3.64 9.27 -13.29
C TYR A 210 2.65 9.68 -12.19
N MET A 211 2.37 8.82 -11.20
CA MET A 211 1.15 8.95 -10.38
C MET A 211 1.38 8.77 -8.87
N HIS A 212 2.61 8.91 -8.38
CA HIS A 212 2.89 8.80 -6.95
C HIS A 212 2.20 9.89 -6.12
N GLU A 213 2.23 11.14 -6.59
CA GLU A 213 1.60 12.29 -5.94
C GLU A 213 0.07 12.24 -6.00
N ILE A 214 -0.48 11.80 -7.13
CA ILE A 214 -1.94 11.73 -7.31
C ILE A 214 -2.51 10.60 -6.45
N PHE A 215 -2.00 9.36 -6.53
CA PHE A 215 -2.62 8.22 -5.84
C PHE A 215 -2.51 8.27 -4.30
N GLN A 216 -1.48 8.95 -3.76
CA GLN A 216 -1.40 9.23 -2.33
C GLN A 216 -2.52 10.18 -1.86
N ARG A 217 -3.00 11.08 -2.73
CA ARG A 217 -4.10 12.01 -2.45
C ARG A 217 -5.47 11.47 -2.88
N THR A 218 -5.53 10.54 -3.83
CA THR A 218 -6.80 9.99 -4.32
C THR A 218 -7.48 9.17 -3.25
N CYS A 219 -6.76 8.25 -2.62
CA CYS A 219 -7.20 7.56 -1.42
C CYS A 219 -6.77 8.40 -0.22
N ASN A 220 -7.55 9.43 0.12
CA ASN A 220 -7.42 10.16 1.39
C ASN A 220 -7.82 9.25 2.57
N LEU A 221 -7.13 8.11 2.71
CA LEU A 221 -7.11 7.21 3.85
C LEU A 221 -6.12 7.72 4.92
N SER A 222 -5.80 9.02 4.89
CA SER A 222 -5.03 9.72 5.92
C SER A 222 -5.73 9.70 7.28
N GLY A 223 -7.03 9.37 7.33
CA GLY A 223 -7.80 9.24 8.57
C GLY A 223 -7.92 7.82 9.15
N LEU A 224 -7.14 6.83 8.68
CA LEU A 224 -7.21 5.43 9.14
C LEU A 224 -5.95 4.90 9.83
N LEU A 225 -4.97 5.76 10.11
CA LEU A 225 -4.01 5.57 11.20
C LEU A 225 -3.92 6.89 11.99
N PRO A 226 -3.72 6.83 13.31
CA PRO A 226 -3.55 8.03 14.14
C PRO A 226 -2.35 8.88 13.70
#